data_AF-A0A7Y3V8L6-F1
#
_entry.id   AF-A0A7Y3V8L6-F1
#
_cell.length_a   1.000
_cell.length_b   1.000
_cell.length_c   1.000
_cell.angle_alpha   90.00
_cell.angle_beta   90.00
_cell.angle_gamma   90.00
#
_symmetry.space_group_name_H-M   'P 1'
#
loop_
_entity.id
_entity.type
_entity.pdbx_description
1 polymer ?
#
loop_
_entity_poly.entity_id
_entity_poly.type
_entity_poly.pdbx_seq_one_letter_code
_entity_poly.pdbx_strand_id
1 'polypeptide(L)'
;PIEPDENVVAVFSSAVRKGRWRAGRRIHAYAIFGSVEIDLSEALFEYQQVVIKAISVFGSVEVRVPENVSLRGTGGGVLGNFEVHTLDADDPEAPVVYVDGWAVLGNIEGRPRRGRLVADILDRVQRNIDKADRGLRKHLDR
;
A
#
# COMPACT_ATOMS: atom_id res chain seq x y z
N PRO A 1 -18.02 4.52 -15.12
CA PRO A 1 -18.99 5.08 -14.15
C PRO A 1 -18.30 6.09 -13.26
N ILE A 2 -18.78 7.33 -13.22
CA ILE A 2 -18.13 8.47 -12.56
C ILE A 2 -18.19 8.35 -11.03
N GLU A 3 -19.18 7.64 -10.51
CA GLU A 3 -19.39 7.41 -9.09
C GLU A 3 -18.40 6.38 -8.52
N PRO A 4 -17.90 6.61 -7.30
CA PRO A 4 -17.07 5.64 -6.60
C PRO A 4 -17.91 4.45 -6.13
N ASP A 5 -17.32 3.26 -6.16
CA ASP A 5 -17.90 2.08 -5.53
C ASP A 5 -17.71 2.13 -4.00
N GLU A 6 -16.63 2.78 -3.53
CA GLU A 6 -16.29 2.93 -2.11
C GLU A 6 -15.73 4.34 -1.81
N ASN A 7 -16.08 4.88 -0.63
CA ASN A 7 -15.47 6.11 -0.09
C ASN A 7 -14.84 5.83 1.28
N VAL A 8 -13.61 6.30 1.48
CA VAL A 8 -12.89 6.25 2.75
C VAL A 8 -12.46 7.68 3.10
N VAL A 9 -13.06 8.23 4.16
CA VAL A 9 -12.95 9.66 4.49
C VAL A 9 -12.50 9.82 5.93
N ALA A 10 -11.50 10.67 6.14
CA ALA A 10 -11.03 11.10 7.46
C ALA A 10 -10.92 12.63 7.49
N VAL A 11 -11.57 13.26 8.47
CA VAL A 11 -11.55 14.71 8.70
C VAL A 11 -11.30 14.94 10.19
N PHE A 12 -10.12 15.49 10.54
CA PHE A 12 -9.65 15.54 11.93
C PHE A 12 -9.67 14.18 12.64
N SER A 13 -9.44 13.11 11.88
CA SER A 13 -9.60 11.72 12.33
C SER A 13 -8.70 10.79 11.53
N SER A 14 -8.89 9.48 11.73
CA SER A 14 -8.29 8.46 10.88
C SER A 14 -9.35 7.47 10.39
N ALA A 15 -9.15 6.94 9.18
CA ALA A 15 -9.98 5.90 8.61
C ALA A 15 -9.10 4.78 8.06
N VAL A 16 -9.45 3.54 8.37
CA VAL A 16 -8.68 2.36 7.95
C VAL A 16 -9.60 1.39 7.25
N ARG A 17 -9.21 1.03 6.03
CA ARG A 17 -9.77 -0.06 5.26
C ARG A 17 -8.66 -1.12 5.22
N LYS A 18 -8.79 -2.22 5.99
CA LYS A 18 -7.91 -3.42 5.96
C LYS A 18 -8.65 -4.77 6.07
N GLY A 19 -8.10 -5.83 5.48
CA GLY A 19 -8.62 -7.21 5.55
C GLY A 19 -9.30 -7.68 4.27
N ARG A 20 -10.00 -8.82 4.35
CA ARG A 20 -10.61 -9.48 3.19
C ARG A 20 -11.94 -8.85 2.78
N TRP A 21 -11.94 -8.05 1.72
CA TRP A 21 -13.15 -7.57 1.03
C TRP A 21 -12.95 -7.61 -0.50
N ARG A 22 -14.03 -7.40 -1.24
CA ARG A 22 -13.99 -7.21 -2.71
C ARG A 22 -13.69 -5.77 -3.05
N ALA A 23 -12.53 -5.51 -3.63
CA ALA A 23 -12.14 -4.14 -3.99
C ALA A 23 -13.04 -3.62 -5.10
N GLY A 24 -13.73 -2.50 -4.84
CA GLY A 24 -14.44 -1.77 -5.89
C GLY A 24 -13.50 -1.36 -7.03
N ARG A 25 -14.05 -1.14 -8.22
CA ARG A 25 -13.28 -0.65 -9.37
C ARG A 25 -12.79 0.77 -9.13
N ARG A 26 -13.52 1.57 -8.33
CA ARG A 26 -13.13 2.93 -7.93
C ARG A 26 -13.30 3.15 -6.43
N ILE A 27 -12.21 3.55 -5.79
CA ILE A 27 -12.17 3.89 -4.37
C ILE A 27 -11.75 5.35 -4.25
N HIS A 28 -12.48 6.15 -3.49
CA HIS A 28 -12.07 7.53 -3.19
C HIS A 28 -11.56 7.62 -1.75
N ALA A 29 -10.37 8.17 -1.57
CA ALA A 29 -9.68 8.34 -0.30
C ALA A 29 -9.46 9.83 -0.03
N TYR A 30 -10.07 10.35 1.03
CA TYR A 30 -9.97 11.76 1.41
C TYR A 30 -9.44 11.88 2.84
N ALA A 31 -8.27 12.51 3.00
CA ALA A 31 -7.68 12.81 4.30
C ALA A 31 -7.53 14.34 4.46
N ILE A 32 -8.28 14.94 5.38
CA ILE A 32 -8.22 16.36 5.69
C ILE A 32 -7.86 16.51 7.17
N PHE A 33 -6.66 17.01 7.47
CA PHE A 33 -6.12 17.04 8.85
C PHE A 33 -6.21 15.66 9.55
N GLY A 34 -5.91 14.60 8.82
CA GLY A 34 -6.13 13.23 9.27
C GLY A 34 -5.38 12.21 8.43
N SER A 35 -5.72 10.94 8.59
CA SER A 35 -5.09 9.86 7.82
C SER A 35 -6.09 8.85 7.27
N VAL A 36 -5.82 8.37 6.07
CA VAL A 36 -6.53 7.25 5.45
C VAL A 36 -5.54 6.15 5.14
N GLU A 37 -5.82 4.94 5.60
CA GLU A 37 -5.07 3.73 5.23
C GLU A 37 -5.97 2.79 4.43
N ILE A 38 -5.54 2.45 3.22
CA ILE A 38 -6.18 1.44 2.36
C ILE A 38 -5.19 0.30 2.18
N ASP A 39 -5.49 -0.84 2.78
CA ASP A 39 -4.68 -2.05 2.70
C ASP A 39 -5.40 -3.13 1.88
N LEU A 40 -4.98 -3.25 0.63
CA LEU A 40 -5.48 -4.24 -0.33
C LEU A 40 -4.71 -5.58 -0.25
N SER A 41 -3.79 -5.76 0.69
CA SER A 41 -2.97 -6.99 0.77
C SER A 41 -3.78 -8.28 1.00
N GLU A 42 -4.99 -8.16 1.53
CA GLU A 42 -5.94 -9.27 1.72
C GLU A 42 -7.20 -9.14 0.83
N ALA A 43 -7.25 -8.14 -0.06
CA ALA A 43 -8.42 -7.87 -0.88
C ALA A 43 -8.60 -8.88 -2.03
N LEU A 44 -9.85 -9.06 -2.44
CA LEU A 44 -10.23 -9.82 -3.62
C LEU A 44 -10.47 -8.84 -4.77
N PHE A 45 -9.70 -9.00 -5.84
CA PHE A 45 -9.80 -8.18 -7.04
C PHE A 45 -10.74 -8.86 -8.03
N GLU A 46 -11.91 -8.26 -8.28
CA GLU A 46 -12.86 -8.72 -9.32
C GLU A 46 -12.65 -7.98 -10.64
N TYR A 47 -11.87 -6.91 -10.62
CA TYR A 47 -11.62 -6.05 -11.76
C TYR A 47 -10.12 -6.04 -12.06
N GLN A 48 -9.77 -6.07 -13.35
CA GLN A 48 -8.37 -5.95 -13.79
C GLN A 48 -7.76 -4.58 -13.51
N GLN A 49 -8.61 -3.56 -13.31
CA GLN A 49 -8.17 -2.21 -13.03
C GLN A 49 -8.96 -1.66 -11.85
N VAL A 50 -8.23 -1.28 -10.79
CA VAL A 50 -8.77 -0.59 -9.63
C VAL A 50 -8.14 0.78 -9.55
N VAL A 51 -8.96 1.82 -9.48
CA VAL A 51 -8.49 3.21 -9.37
C VAL A 51 -8.77 3.73 -7.98
N ILE A 52 -7.73 4.16 -7.29
CA ILE A 52 -7.83 4.86 -6.02
C ILE A 52 -7.59 6.34 -6.29
N LYS A 53 -8.65 7.15 -6.18
CA LYS A 53 -8.50 8.61 -6.19
C LYS A 53 -8.18 9.09 -4.78
N ALA A 54 -7.01 9.67 -4.59
CA ALA A 54 -6.51 10.11 -3.30
C ALA A 54 -6.36 11.63 -3.24
N ILE A 55 -6.95 12.26 -2.24
CA ILE A 55 -6.72 13.66 -1.92
C ILE A 55 -6.32 13.76 -0.46
N SER A 56 -5.15 14.38 -0.24
CA SER A 56 -4.62 14.63 1.09
C SER A 56 -4.43 16.13 1.28
N VAL A 57 -5.00 16.69 2.34
CA VAL A 57 -4.87 18.10 2.71
C VAL A 57 -4.45 18.17 4.18
N PHE A 58 -3.21 18.57 4.45
CA PHE A 58 -2.60 18.52 5.80
C PHE A 58 -2.72 17.12 6.47
N GLY A 59 -2.70 16.06 5.69
CA GLY A 59 -2.94 14.70 6.16
C GLY A 59 -2.07 13.66 5.46
N SER A 60 -2.48 12.40 5.55
CA SER A 60 -1.85 11.31 4.82
C SER A 60 -2.85 10.34 4.20
N VAL A 61 -2.54 9.83 3.01
CA VAL A 61 -3.21 8.66 2.43
C VAL A 61 -2.14 7.60 2.17
N GLU A 62 -2.29 6.42 2.75
CA GLU A 62 -1.42 5.28 2.52
C GLU A 62 -2.17 4.17 1.81
N VAL A 63 -1.62 3.70 0.69
CA VAL A 63 -2.15 2.59 -0.11
C VAL A 63 -1.14 1.45 -0.09
N ARG A 64 -1.59 0.26 0.33
CA ARG A 64 -0.79 -0.96 0.32
C ARG A 64 -1.43 -1.98 -0.61
N VAL A 65 -0.63 -2.58 -1.49
CA VAL A 65 -1.08 -3.63 -2.43
C VAL A 65 -0.25 -4.89 -2.24
N PRO A 66 -0.78 -6.09 -2.54
CA PRO A 66 0.00 -7.31 -2.48
C PRO A 66 1.00 -7.38 -3.65
N GLU A 67 2.06 -8.17 -3.51
CA GLU A 67 3.13 -8.30 -4.52
C GLU A 67 2.67 -8.94 -5.84
N ASN A 68 1.52 -9.64 -5.86
CA ASN A 68 0.95 -10.25 -7.06
C ASN A 68 0.02 -9.31 -7.85
N VAL A 69 0.10 -8.00 -7.59
CA VAL A 69 -0.71 -6.95 -8.22
C VAL A 69 0.21 -5.82 -8.64
N SER A 70 -0.02 -5.28 -9.84
CA SER A 70 0.76 -4.14 -10.31
C SER A 70 0.29 -2.84 -9.66
N LEU A 71 1.23 -1.95 -9.33
CA LEU A 71 0.96 -0.64 -8.73
C LEU A 71 1.50 0.47 -9.62
N ARG A 72 0.63 1.40 -10.01
CA ARG A 72 0.99 2.57 -10.81
C ARG A 72 0.52 3.85 -10.10
N GLY A 73 1.34 4.89 -10.15
CA GLY A 73 1.03 6.19 -9.57
C GLY A 73 0.88 7.26 -10.64
N THR A 74 -0.09 8.16 -10.49
CA THR A 74 -0.23 9.36 -11.31
C THR A 74 -0.70 10.49 -10.41
N GLY A 75 0.10 11.52 -10.20
CA GLY A 75 -0.28 12.53 -9.22
C GLY A 75 0.85 13.49 -8.90
N GLY A 76 0.61 14.34 -7.92
CA GLY A 76 1.59 15.34 -7.51
C GLY A 76 1.35 15.91 -6.13
N GLY A 77 2.40 16.46 -5.55
CA GLY A 77 2.34 17.23 -4.31
C GLY A 77 2.31 18.74 -4.60
N VAL A 78 1.46 19.48 -3.89
CA VAL A 78 1.53 20.94 -3.77
C VAL A 78 1.98 21.24 -2.34
N LEU A 79 3.26 21.56 -2.18
CA LEU A 79 3.89 21.73 -0.86
C LEU A 79 3.76 20.47 0.03
N GLY A 80 3.60 19.30 -0.58
CA GLY A 80 3.46 17.99 0.06
C GLY A 80 4.20 16.92 -0.74
N ASN A 81 4.04 15.67 -0.34
CA ASN A 81 4.68 14.52 -0.98
C ASN A 81 3.65 13.62 -1.67
N PHE A 82 3.98 13.17 -2.88
CA PHE A 82 3.27 12.11 -3.58
C PHE A 82 4.31 11.11 -4.05
N GLU A 83 4.27 9.90 -3.50
CA GLU A 83 5.23 8.85 -3.82
C GLU A 83 4.50 7.53 -4.05
N VAL A 84 4.82 6.87 -5.16
CA VAL A 84 4.29 5.54 -5.45
C VAL A 84 5.46 4.66 -5.87
N HIS A 85 5.76 3.65 -5.06
CA HIS A 85 6.72 2.61 -5.41
C HIS A 85 6.09 1.69 -6.44
N THR A 86 6.29 2.01 -7.71
CA THR A 86 5.74 1.23 -8.82
C THR A 86 6.15 -0.23 -8.71
N LEU A 87 5.19 -1.11 -8.91
CA LEU A 87 5.37 -2.55 -8.92
C LEU A 87 4.74 -3.08 -10.20
N ASP A 88 5.46 -3.95 -10.89
CA ASP A 88 4.91 -4.76 -11.97
C ASP A 88 4.81 -6.19 -11.45
N ALA A 89 3.61 -6.76 -11.52
CA ALA A 89 3.40 -8.15 -11.15
C ALA A 89 4.03 -9.07 -12.21
N ASP A 90 4.46 -10.26 -11.78
CA ASP A 90 5.04 -11.27 -12.67
C ASP A 90 4.03 -11.78 -13.71
N ASP A 91 2.74 -11.81 -13.36
CA ASP A 91 1.66 -12.20 -14.26
C ASP A 91 1.17 -10.96 -15.04
N PRO A 92 1.28 -10.95 -16.39
CA PRO A 92 0.77 -9.85 -17.22
C PRO A 92 -0.74 -9.64 -17.10
N GLU A 93 -1.50 -10.67 -16.72
CA GLU A 93 -2.95 -10.61 -16.49
C GLU A 93 -3.29 -10.30 -15.03
N ALA A 94 -2.30 -9.94 -14.19
CA ALA A 94 -2.56 -9.52 -12.83
C ALA A 94 -3.35 -8.21 -12.78
N PRO A 95 -4.20 -8.02 -11.76
CA PRO A 95 -4.85 -6.75 -11.53
C PRO A 95 -3.84 -5.60 -11.39
N VAL A 96 -4.26 -4.42 -11.81
CA VAL A 96 -3.49 -3.18 -11.69
C VAL A 96 -4.22 -2.20 -10.81
N VAL A 97 -3.54 -1.70 -9.77
CA VAL A 97 -4.01 -0.62 -8.91
C VAL A 97 -3.37 0.68 -9.37
N TYR A 98 -4.21 1.66 -9.71
CA TYR A 98 -3.79 3.01 -10.04
C TYR A 98 -4.07 3.93 -8.85
N VAL A 99 -3.03 4.55 -8.31
CA VAL A 99 -3.16 5.62 -7.32
C VAL A 99 -3.11 6.95 -8.07
N ASP A 100 -4.24 7.65 -8.12
CA ASP A 100 -4.38 8.94 -8.80
C ASP A 100 -4.71 10.03 -7.79
N GLY A 101 -3.90 11.08 -7.67
CA GLY A 101 -4.15 12.02 -6.57
C GLY A 101 -3.28 13.25 -6.43
N TRP A 102 -3.69 14.09 -5.48
CA TRP A 102 -2.99 15.31 -5.12
C TRP A 102 -2.80 15.43 -3.60
N ALA A 103 -1.56 15.66 -3.20
CA ALA A 103 -1.18 15.90 -1.81
C ALA A 103 -0.90 17.40 -1.59
N VAL A 104 -1.81 18.11 -0.94
CA VAL A 104 -1.66 19.54 -0.60
C VAL A 104 -1.22 19.65 0.84
N LEU A 105 0.04 20.05 1.08
CA LEU A 105 0.62 20.14 2.43
C LEU A 105 0.51 18.82 3.23
N GLY A 106 0.44 17.69 2.53
CA GLY A 106 0.25 16.36 3.11
C GLY A 106 1.07 15.30 2.38
N ASN A 107 0.78 14.03 2.65
CA ASN A 107 1.43 12.89 2.02
C ASN A 107 0.40 11.98 1.30
N ILE A 108 0.78 11.42 0.17
CA ILE A 108 0.13 10.26 -0.44
C ILE A 108 1.25 9.27 -0.76
N GLU A 109 1.15 8.05 -0.23
CA GLU A 109 2.13 7.00 -0.41
C GLU A 109 1.46 5.71 -0.91
N GLY A 110 1.93 5.18 -2.02
CA GLY A 110 1.55 3.87 -2.54
C GLY A 110 2.73 2.92 -2.49
N ARG A 111 2.60 1.78 -1.82
CA ARG A 111 3.69 0.80 -1.73
C ARG A 111 3.24 -0.65 -1.76
N PRO A 112 4.06 -1.56 -2.33
CA PRO A 112 3.79 -2.97 -2.21
C PRO A 112 3.97 -3.42 -0.75
N ARG A 113 3.19 -4.42 -0.37
CA ARG A 113 3.24 -5.08 0.93
C ARG A 113 3.26 -6.58 0.71
N ARG A 114 4.26 -7.25 1.26
CA ARG A 114 4.32 -8.71 1.32
C ARG A 114 3.09 -9.26 2.02
N GLY A 115 2.49 -10.29 1.43
CA GLY A 115 1.44 -11.06 2.09
C GLY A 115 1.94 -11.60 3.42
N ARG A 116 1.06 -11.65 4.42
CA ARG A 116 1.41 -11.98 5.81
C ARG A 116 2.17 -13.30 5.95
N LEU A 117 1.76 -14.32 5.18
CA LEU A 117 2.42 -15.64 5.11
C LEU A 117 3.87 -15.57 4.62
N VAL A 118 4.12 -14.82 3.55
CA VAL A 118 5.46 -14.67 2.97
C VAL A 118 6.36 -13.87 3.91
N ALA A 119 5.83 -12.80 4.50
CA ALA A 119 6.54 -12.02 5.50
C ALA A 119 6.96 -12.88 6.70
N ASP A 120 6.05 -13.69 7.24
CA ASP A 120 6.32 -14.57 8.38
C ASP A 120 7.41 -15.62 8.08
N ILE A 121 7.40 -16.19 6.86
CA ILE A 121 8.42 -17.15 6.42
C ILE A 121 9.80 -16.48 6.33
N LEU A 122 9.88 -15.33 5.66
CA LEU A 122 11.14 -14.61 5.49
C LEU A 122 11.72 -14.14 6.83
N ASP A 123 10.88 -13.61 7.72
CA ASP A 123 11.30 -13.23 9.07
C ASP A 123 11.81 -14.42 9.87
N ARG A 124 11.26 -15.62 9.66
CA ARG A 124 11.75 -16.83 10.31
C ARG A 124 13.09 -17.29 9.74
N VAL A 125 13.25 -17.22 8.42
CA VAL A 125 14.52 -17.55 7.74
C VAL A 125 15.62 -16.58 8.16
N GLN A 126 15.37 -15.27 8.09
CA GLN A 126 16.34 -14.24 8.46
C GLN A 126 16.81 -14.41 9.91
N ARG A 127 15.88 -14.61 10.86
CA ARG A 127 16.21 -14.84 12.27
C ARG A 127 17.08 -16.08 12.49
N ASN A 128 16.92 -17.12 11.69
CA ASN A 128 17.76 -18.32 11.78
C ASN A 128 19.16 -18.07 11.23
N ILE A 129 19.28 -17.35 10.11
CA ILE A 129 20.57 -16.94 9.54
C ILE A 129 21.33 -16.05 10.53
N ASP A 130 20.68 -15.06 11.13
CA ASP A 130 21.30 -14.15 12.12
C ASP A 130 21.77 -14.88 13.39
N LYS A 131 21.12 -15.99 13.74
CA LYS A 131 21.55 -16.85 14.86
C LYS A 131 22.78 -17.67 14.48
N ALA A 132 22.81 -18.23 13.28
CA ALA A 132 23.95 -18.98 12.77
C ALA A 132 25.20 -18.10 12.64
N ASP A 133 25.07 -16.91 12.05
CA ASP A 133 26.19 -15.96 11.87
C ASP A 133 26.79 -15.51 13.21
N ARG A 134 25.95 -15.21 14.20
CA ARG A 134 26.42 -14.91 15.56
C ARG A 134 27.12 -16.09 16.23
N GLY A 135 26.70 -17.32 15.96
CA GLY A 135 27.38 -18.52 16.43
C GLY A 135 28.75 -18.69 15.80
N LEU A 136 28.86 -18.45 14.49
CA LEU A 136 30.10 -18.55 13.73
C LEU A 136 31.13 -17.51 14.18
N ARG A 137 30.73 -16.23 14.34
CA ARG A 137 31.62 -15.17 14.83
C ARG A 137 32.25 -15.48 16.20
N LYS A 138 31.45 -16.02 17.13
CA LYS A 138 31.95 -16.44 18.46
C LYS A 138 32.99 -17.56 18.40
N HIS A 139 32.99 -18.37 17.34
CA HIS A 139 33.97 -19.43 17.14
C HIS A 139 35.23 -18.97 16.41
N LEU A 140 35.17 -17.90 15.62
CA LEU A 140 36.31 -17.33 14.91
C LEU A 140 37.14 -16.36 15.77
N ASP A 141 36.52 -15.72 16.77
CA ASP A 141 37.19 -14.80 17.70
C ASP A 141 37.88 -15.52 18.91
N ARG A 142 38.10 -16.83 18.83
CA ARG A 142 38.68 -17.67 19.89
C ARG A 142 39.92 -18.41 19.40
#